data_AF-A0AAD3AAR3-F1
#
_entry.id   AF-A0AAD3AAR3-F1
#
_cell.length_a   1.000
_cell.length_b   1.000
_cell.length_c   1.000
_cell.angle_alpha   90.00
_cell.angle_beta   90.00
_cell.angle_gamma   90.00
#
_symmetry.space_group_name_H-M   'P 1'
#
loop_
_entity.id
_entity.type
_entity.pdbx_description
1 polymer ?
#
loop_
_entity_poly.entity_id
_entity_poly.type
_entity_poly.pdbx_seq_one_letter_code
_entity_poly.pdbx_strand_id
1 'polypeptide(L)'
;MAINHSNISNFNSSQWHIVVQQRDTPSRFEAVVPTSTLQGIVTRIVHVDRLSELLIKAVNNRTRERNYFKKLVELFQGEVTEEEFDKAIEENEDDYVVTADGTPSREDLMLACEAAKQIKDVRDIDDFAALFSFNPESTIKEIEAK
;
A
#
# COMPACT_ATOMS: atom_id res chain seq x y z
N MET A 1 4.80 32.45 44.63
CA MET A 1 4.81 31.49 43.51
C MET A 1 3.36 31.35 43.07
N ALA A 2 2.93 32.11 42.07
CA ALA A 2 1.53 32.19 41.66
C ALA A 2 1.33 31.29 40.44
N ILE A 3 0.46 30.29 40.58
CA ILE A 3 -0.03 29.45 39.49
C ILE A 3 -1.05 30.31 38.73
N ASN A 4 -0.68 30.80 37.55
CA ASN A 4 -1.60 31.50 36.66
C ASN A 4 -2.59 30.47 36.10
N HIS A 5 -3.81 30.47 36.63
CA HIS A 5 -4.95 29.84 35.97
C HIS A 5 -5.24 30.61 34.68
N SER A 6 -4.78 30.08 33.54
CA SER A 6 -5.22 30.53 32.23
C SER A 6 -6.72 30.23 32.10
N ASN A 7 -7.53 31.29 32.06
CA ASN A 7 -8.96 31.27 31.82
C ASN A 7 -9.30 30.35 30.64
N ILE A 8 -9.98 29.25 30.94
CA ILE A 8 -10.63 28.42 29.93
C ILE A 8 -11.90 29.15 29.53
N SER A 9 -11.80 30.03 28.53
CA SER A 9 -12.95 30.66 27.90
C SER A 9 -13.64 29.67 26.96
N ASN A 10 -14.96 29.60 27.08
CA ASN A 10 -15.89 28.81 26.26
C ASN A 10 -15.41 28.55 24.82
N PHE A 11 -15.14 27.27 24.54
CA PHE A 11 -14.60 26.82 23.25
C PHE A 11 -15.71 26.67 22.21
N ASN A 12 -15.58 27.43 21.13
CA ASN A 12 -16.41 27.31 19.94
C ASN A 12 -15.88 26.14 19.10
N SER A 13 -16.73 25.17 18.75
CA SER A 13 -16.38 23.85 18.19
C SER A 13 -15.80 23.86 16.76
N SER A 14 -15.51 25.04 16.21
CA SER A 14 -15.11 25.23 14.81
C SER A 14 -13.74 25.92 14.64
N GLN A 15 -13.03 26.21 15.72
CA GLN A 15 -11.80 26.99 15.68
C GLN A 15 -10.58 26.12 15.98
N TRP A 16 -9.57 26.21 15.12
CA TRP A 16 -8.32 25.46 15.25
C TRP A 16 -7.37 26.20 16.17
N HIS A 17 -6.75 25.48 17.10
CA HIS A 17 -5.71 26.02 17.96
C HIS A 17 -4.44 25.18 17.81
N ILE A 18 -3.38 25.81 17.30
CA ILE A 18 -2.04 25.23 17.19
C ILE A 18 -1.15 25.93 18.21
N VAL A 19 -0.59 25.17 19.15
CA VAL A 19 0.41 25.68 20.09
C VAL A 19 1.75 25.04 19.76
N VAL A 20 2.72 25.88 19.35
CA VAL A 20 4.10 25.44 19.14
C VAL A 20 4.94 25.98 20.28
N GLN A 21 5.46 25.09 21.12
CA GLN A 21 6.39 25.47 22.19
C GLN A 21 7.78 24.93 21.87
N GLN A 22 8.73 25.84 21.63
CA GLN A 22 10.13 25.48 21.48
C GLN A 22 10.74 25.30 22.88
N ARG A 23 11.26 24.10 23.15
CA ARG A 23 12.14 23.80 24.29
C ARG A 23 13.42 23.17 23.73
N ASP A 24 14.50 23.16 24.51
CA ASP A 24 15.86 22.77 24.10
C ASP A 24 16.05 21.29 23.66
N THR A 25 14.98 20.55 23.32
CA THR A 25 14.90 19.23 22.64
C THR A 25 13.42 18.96 22.23
N PRO A 26 13.10 17.91 21.43
CA PRO A 26 12.22 17.97 20.25
C PRO A 26 10.90 18.74 20.44
N SER A 27 10.54 19.51 19.40
CA SER A 27 9.31 20.30 19.35
C SER A 27 8.08 19.44 19.60
N ARG A 28 7.39 19.71 20.72
CA ARG A 28 6.10 19.10 21.03
C ARG A 28 5.01 19.89 20.30
N PHE A 29 4.25 19.20 19.45
CA PHE A 29 3.08 19.75 18.77
C PHE A 29 1.81 19.25 19.46
N GLU A 30 0.95 20.18 19.89
CA GLU A 30 -0.38 19.87 20.39
C GLU A 30 -1.41 20.65 19.59
N ALA A 31 -2.40 19.93 19.05
CA ALA A 31 -3.53 20.51 18.33
C ALA A 31 -4.83 19.95 18.90
N VAL A 32 -5.76 20.85 19.21
CA VAL A 32 -7.14 20.51 19.56
C VAL A 32 -8.00 20.86 18.37
N VAL A 33 -8.66 19.84 17.82
CA VAL A 33 -9.41 19.91 16.57
C VAL A 33 -10.65 19.03 16.64
N PRO A 34 -11.71 19.31 15.87
CA PRO A 34 -12.90 18.47 15.84
C PRO A 34 -12.56 17.03 15.46
N THR A 35 -13.17 16.05 16.14
CA THR A 35 -12.92 14.62 15.91
C THR A 35 -13.11 14.22 14.44
N SER A 36 -14.12 14.77 13.76
CA SER A 36 -14.37 14.54 12.32
C SER A 36 -13.19 14.95 11.44
N THR A 37 -12.45 15.98 11.86
CA THR A 37 -11.31 16.49 11.11
C THR A 37 -10.04 15.69 11.38
N LEU A 38 -9.81 15.27 12.62
CA LEU A 38 -8.75 14.30 12.94
C LEU A 38 -8.96 13.00 12.20
N GLN A 39 -10.21 12.51 12.18
CA GLN A 39 -10.57 11.33 11.43
C GLN A 39 -10.21 11.51 9.95
N GLY A 40 -10.60 12.62 9.33
CA GLY A 40 -10.22 12.93 7.94
C GLY A 40 -8.71 12.98 7.67
N ILE A 41 -7.91 13.52 8.60
CA ILE A 41 -6.44 13.60 8.46
C ILE A 41 -5.79 12.21 8.66
N VAL A 42 -6.16 11.50 9.72
CA VAL A 42 -5.61 10.17 10.03
C VAL A 42 -5.97 9.18 8.91
N THR A 43 -7.22 9.19 8.45
CA THR A 43 -7.66 8.39 7.30
C THR A 43 -6.81 8.69 6.07
N ARG A 44 -6.57 9.97 5.72
CA ARG A 44 -5.71 10.31 4.57
C ARG A 44 -4.27 9.82 4.72
N ILE A 45 -3.67 9.93 5.91
CA ILE A 45 -2.29 9.48 6.15
C ILE A 45 -2.20 7.96 6.03
N VAL A 46 -3.11 7.22 6.66
CA VAL A 46 -3.17 5.75 6.60
C VAL A 46 -3.40 5.26 5.16
N HIS A 47 -4.28 5.91 4.40
CA HIS A 47 -4.54 5.56 3.00
C HIS A 47 -3.33 5.81 2.09
N VAL A 48 -2.52 6.85 2.36
CA VAL A 48 -1.29 7.14 1.58
C VAL A 48 -0.23 6.06 1.81
N ASP A 49 -0.07 5.60 3.05
CA ASP A 49 0.88 4.55 3.39
C ASP A 49 0.48 3.24 2.71
N ARG A 50 -0.81 2.87 2.84
CA ARG A 50 -1.34 1.64 2.24
C ARG A 50 -1.30 1.64 0.72
N LEU A 51 -1.63 2.76 0.08
CA LEU A 51 -1.52 2.91 -1.37
C LEU A 51 -0.06 2.77 -1.83
N SER A 52 0.89 3.30 -1.06
CA SER A 52 2.32 3.18 -1.37
C SER A 52 2.78 1.74 -1.30
N GLU A 53 2.36 0.98 -0.27
CA GLU A 53 2.62 -0.46 -0.17
C GLU A 53 2.08 -1.24 -1.38
N LEU A 54 0.84 -0.96 -1.79
CA LEU A 54 0.21 -1.61 -2.95
C LEU A 54 0.96 -1.30 -4.25
N LEU A 55 1.39 -0.04 -4.43
CA LEU A 55 2.19 0.36 -5.60
C LEU A 55 3.57 -0.30 -5.61
N ILE A 56 4.26 -0.35 -4.46
CA ILE A 56 5.54 -1.06 -4.33
C ILE A 56 5.35 -2.53 -4.69
N LYS A 57 4.28 -3.16 -4.18
CA LYS A 57 3.98 -4.57 -4.46
C LYS A 57 3.73 -4.80 -5.94
N ALA A 58 2.93 -3.94 -6.57
CA ALA A 58 2.68 -3.98 -8.00
C ALA A 58 3.96 -3.86 -8.85
N VAL A 59 4.86 -2.94 -8.50
CA VAL A 59 6.14 -2.77 -9.19
C VAL A 59 7.04 -3.99 -9.02
N ASN A 60 7.08 -4.57 -7.81
CA ASN A 60 7.87 -5.77 -7.54
C ASN A 60 7.31 -6.97 -8.31
N ASN A 61 5.99 -7.18 -8.33
CA ASN A 61 5.38 -8.28 -9.09
C ASN A 61 5.62 -8.14 -10.60
N ARG A 62 5.50 -6.93 -11.16
CA ARG A 62 5.92 -6.68 -12.56
C ARG A 62 7.40 -6.93 -12.80
N THR A 63 8.24 -6.76 -11.79
CA THR A 63 9.68 -7.07 -11.91
C THR A 63 9.89 -8.57 -11.95
N ARG A 64 9.21 -9.34 -11.08
CA ARG A 64 9.24 -10.81 -11.09
C ARG A 64 8.78 -11.39 -12.42
N GLU A 65 7.65 -10.92 -12.94
CA GLU A 65 7.15 -11.33 -14.25
C GLU A 65 8.17 -11.07 -15.37
N ARG A 66 8.80 -9.90 -15.38
CA ARG A 66 9.84 -9.57 -16.37
C ARG A 66 11.07 -10.46 -16.23
N ASN A 67 11.52 -10.74 -15.01
CA ASN A 67 12.65 -11.61 -14.74
C ASN A 67 12.37 -13.03 -15.22
N TYR A 68 11.18 -13.56 -14.90
CA TYR A 68 10.74 -14.87 -15.36
C TYR A 68 10.69 -14.93 -16.90
N PHE A 69 10.06 -13.93 -17.53
CA PHE A 69 9.99 -13.86 -18.98
C PHE A 69 11.38 -13.78 -19.63
N LYS A 70 12.30 -13.00 -19.04
CA LYS A 70 13.69 -12.94 -19.51
C LYS A 70 14.36 -14.31 -19.44
N LYS A 71 14.22 -15.02 -18.30
CA LYS A 71 14.78 -16.36 -18.11
C LYS A 71 14.18 -17.37 -19.09
N LEU A 72 12.89 -17.25 -19.38
CA LEU A 72 12.19 -18.11 -20.34
C LEU A 72 12.70 -17.87 -21.78
N VAL A 73 13.02 -16.63 -22.13
CA VAL A 73 13.65 -16.31 -23.42
C VAL A 73 15.06 -16.91 -23.51
N GLU A 74 15.87 -16.83 -22.45
CA GLU A 74 17.20 -17.46 -22.38
C GLU A 74 17.08 -18.97 -22.64
N LEU A 75 16.07 -19.65 -22.07
CA LEU A 75 15.79 -21.07 -22.30
C LEU A 75 15.45 -21.34 -23.78
N PHE A 76 14.54 -20.57 -24.38
CA PHE A 76 14.16 -20.77 -25.78
C PHE A 76 15.28 -20.47 -26.78
N GLN A 77 16.24 -19.63 -26.40
CA GLN A 77 17.44 -19.36 -27.18
C GLN A 77 18.55 -20.41 -26.97
N GLY A 78 18.35 -21.34 -26.02
CA GLY A 78 19.35 -22.36 -25.66
C GLY A 78 20.54 -21.79 -24.90
N GLU A 79 20.39 -20.61 -24.29
CA GLU A 79 21.43 -19.99 -23.45
C GLU A 79 21.51 -20.65 -22.06
N VAL A 80 20.42 -21.27 -21.62
CA VAL A 80 20.34 -22.12 -20.42
C VAL A 80 19.63 -23.43 -20.74
N THR A 81 19.92 -24.49 -19.98
CA THR A 81 19.16 -25.75 -20.06
C THR A 81 17.86 -25.67 -19.26
N GLU A 82 16.98 -26.66 -19.45
CA GLU A 82 15.75 -26.81 -18.66
C GLU A 82 16.09 -26.97 -17.16
N GLU A 83 17.10 -27.78 -16.83
CA GLU A 83 17.52 -27.95 -15.43
C GLU A 83 18.08 -26.66 -14.82
N GLU A 84 18.80 -25.86 -15.60
CA GLU A 84 19.31 -24.56 -15.14
C GLU A 84 18.20 -23.52 -14.96
N PHE A 85 17.17 -23.59 -15.81
CA PHE A 85 15.98 -22.76 -15.71
C PHE A 85 15.20 -23.08 -14.42
N ASP A 86 14.87 -24.35 -14.21
CA ASP A 86 14.13 -24.81 -13.03
C ASP A 86 14.88 -24.47 -11.74
N LYS A 87 16.19 -24.80 -11.71
CA LYS A 87 17.04 -24.50 -10.56
C LYS A 87 17.10 -23.01 -10.25
N ALA A 88 17.18 -22.15 -11.27
CA ALA A 88 17.23 -20.70 -11.04
C ALA A 88 15.96 -20.17 -10.38
N ILE A 89 14.80 -20.71 -10.75
CA ILE A 89 13.51 -20.34 -10.16
C ILE A 89 13.39 -20.90 -8.75
N GLU A 90 13.69 -22.19 -8.54
CA GLU A 90 13.61 -22.83 -7.22
C GLU A 90 14.54 -22.19 -6.19
N GLU A 91 15.78 -21.86 -6.57
CA GLU A 91 16.75 -21.27 -5.64
C GLU A 91 16.48 -19.78 -5.36
N ASN A 92 15.70 -19.08 -6.20
CA ASN A 92 15.47 -17.64 -6.11
C ASN A 92 14.02 -17.25 -6.37
N GLU A 93 13.05 -17.95 -5.77
CA GLU A 93 11.61 -17.74 -6.05
C GLU A 93 11.18 -16.27 -5.93
N ASP A 94 11.74 -15.51 -4.99
CA ASP A 94 11.41 -14.09 -4.79
C ASP A 94 11.70 -13.21 -6.02
N ASP A 95 12.60 -13.63 -6.91
CA ASP A 95 12.93 -12.89 -8.12
C ASP A 95 12.02 -13.24 -9.31
N TYR A 96 11.25 -14.33 -9.24
CA TYR A 96 10.57 -14.92 -10.39
C TYR A 96 9.09 -15.22 -10.16
N VAL A 97 8.69 -15.51 -8.92
CA VAL A 97 7.37 -16.07 -8.58
C VAL A 97 6.51 -15.01 -7.92
N VAL A 98 5.37 -14.70 -8.54
CA VAL A 98 4.33 -13.87 -7.94
C VAL A 98 3.41 -14.74 -7.10
N THR A 99 3.35 -14.48 -5.79
CA THR A 99 2.37 -15.13 -4.91
C THR A 99 1.06 -14.35 -4.90
N ALA A 100 -0.06 -15.06 -4.94
CA ALA A 100 -1.43 -14.52 -4.95
C ALA A 100 -2.23 -15.03 -3.74
N ASP A 101 -1.65 -14.86 -2.56
CA ASP A 101 -2.13 -15.39 -1.29
C ASP A 101 -2.76 -14.33 -0.37
N GLY A 102 -2.67 -13.04 -0.73
CA GLY A 102 -3.20 -11.95 0.07
C GLY A 102 -4.72 -11.89 0.08
N THR A 103 -5.34 -11.73 1.25
CA THR A 103 -6.77 -11.47 1.37
C THR A 103 -7.02 -9.96 1.43
N PRO A 104 -7.50 -9.32 0.35
CA PRO A 104 -7.70 -7.88 0.36
C PRO A 104 -8.95 -7.49 1.16
N SER A 105 -8.90 -6.36 1.85
CA SER A 105 -10.09 -5.69 2.37
C SER A 105 -10.77 -4.85 1.28
N ARG A 106 -12.02 -4.43 1.50
CA ARG A 106 -12.70 -3.48 0.61
C ARG A 106 -11.90 -2.20 0.35
N GLU A 107 -11.24 -1.68 1.37
CA GLU A 107 -10.41 -0.47 1.26
C GLU A 107 -9.18 -0.75 0.37
N ASP A 108 -8.54 -1.91 0.54
CA ASP A 108 -7.43 -2.35 -0.33
C ASP A 108 -7.87 -2.43 -1.79
N LEU A 109 -9.04 -3.01 -2.06
CA LEU A 109 -9.57 -3.12 -3.41
C LEU A 109 -9.85 -1.75 -4.03
N MET A 110 -10.37 -0.79 -3.26
CA MET A 110 -10.59 0.57 -3.74
C MET A 110 -9.27 1.26 -4.08
N LEU A 111 -8.27 1.18 -3.20
CA LEU A 111 -6.95 1.77 -3.43
C LEU A 111 -6.23 1.10 -4.61
N ALA A 112 -6.27 -0.24 -4.69
CA ALA A 112 -5.69 -1.01 -5.77
C ALA A 112 -6.37 -0.70 -7.12
N CYS A 113 -7.70 -0.52 -7.14
CA CYS A 113 -8.42 -0.05 -8.34
C CYS A 113 -7.91 1.32 -8.82
N GLU A 114 -7.69 2.27 -7.90
CA GLU A 114 -7.14 3.58 -8.28
C GLU A 114 -5.70 3.49 -8.78
N ALA A 115 -4.87 2.66 -8.14
CA ALA A 115 -3.51 2.39 -8.59
C ALA A 115 -3.46 1.74 -9.97
N ALA A 116 -4.30 0.73 -10.22
CA ALA A 116 -4.34 -0.05 -11.46
C ALA A 116 -4.60 0.83 -12.70
N LYS A 117 -5.37 1.92 -12.57
CA LYS A 117 -5.62 2.86 -13.69
C LYS A 117 -4.35 3.48 -14.26
N GLN A 118 -3.28 3.56 -13.46
CA GLN A 118 -1.99 4.13 -13.88
C GLN A 118 -0.98 3.05 -14.28
N ILE A 119 -1.32 1.78 -14.11
CA ILE A 119 -0.44 0.64 -14.40
C ILE A 119 -0.86 0.02 -15.72
N LYS A 120 0.10 -0.24 -16.60
CA LYS A 120 -0.15 -0.83 -17.91
C LYS A 120 -0.50 -2.32 -17.81
N ASP A 121 -1.20 -2.80 -18.83
CA ASP A 121 -1.47 -4.23 -19.06
C ASP A 121 -2.20 -4.94 -17.92
N VAL A 122 -3.17 -4.28 -17.28
CA VAL A 122 -4.13 -4.90 -16.35
C VAL A 122 -5.45 -5.07 -17.10
N ARG A 123 -5.76 -6.29 -17.56
CA ARG A 123 -6.87 -6.53 -18.51
C ARG A 123 -8.08 -7.19 -17.87
N ASP A 124 -7.83 -8.06 -16.90
CA ASP A 124 -8.85 -8.83 -16.21
C ASP A 124 -8.58 -8.93 -14.70
N ILE A 125 -9.42 -9.70 -14.02
CA ILE A 125 -9.34 -9.89 -12.57
C ILE A 125 -8.10 -10.68 -12.15
N ASP A 126 -7.61 -11.58 -13.01
CA ASP A 126 -6.45 -12.42 -12.71
C ASP A 126 -5.17 -11.59 -12.81
N ASP A 127 -5.05 -10.76 -13.85
CA ASP A 127 -3.99 -9.76 -13.97
C ASP A 127 -3.98 -8.82 -12.76
N PHE A 128 -5.16 -8.33 -12.35
CA PHE A 128 -5.31 -7.44 -11.20
C PHE A 128 -4.90 -8.13 -9.90
N ALA A 129 -5.39 -9.34 -9.67
CA ALA A 129 -5.11 -10.12 -8.48
C ALA A 129 -3.62 -10.46 -8.38
N ALA A 130 -3.00 -10.93 -9.46
CA ALA A 130 -1.57 -11.17 -9.54
C ALA A 130 -0.76 -9.89 -9.28
N LEU A 131 -1.15 -8.77 -9.89
CA LEU A 131 -0.44 -7.50 -9.76
C LEU A 131 -0.32 -7.06 -8.28
N PHE A 132 -1.37 -7.21 -7.48
CA PHE A 132 -1.37 -6.82 -6.07
C PHE A 132 -1.14 -7.97 -5.09
N SER A 133 -0.83 -9.17 -5.58
CA SER A 133 -0.73 -10.40 -4.77
C SER A 133 -1.99 -10.72 -3.99
N PHE A 134 -3.16 -10.46 -4.57
CA PHE A 134 -4.44 -10.82 -4.00
C PHE A 134 -4.86 -12.21 -4.45
N ASN A 135 -5.50 -12.94 -3.56
CA ASN A 135 -6.17 -14.17 -3.87
C ASN A 135 -7.43 -13.88 -4.72
N PRO A 136 -7.58 -14.47 -5.92
CA PRO A 136 -8.71 -14.18 -6.81
C PRO A 136 -10.07 -14.50 -6.18
N GLU A 137 -10.20 -15.62 -5.48
CA GLU A 137 -11.47 -16.02 -4.84
C GLU A 137 -11.89 -15.03 -3.75
N SER A 138 -10.93 -14.61 -2.93
CA SER A 138 -11.16 -13.61 -1.87
C SER A 138 -11.50 -12.24 -2.46
N THR A 139 -10.86 -11.88 -3.57
CA THR A 139 -11.13 -10.64 -4.31
C THR A 139 -12.56 -10.62 -4.84
N ILE A 140 -12.99 -11.70 -5.51
CA ILE A 140 -14.35 -11.83 -6.04
C ILE A 140 -15.37 -11.78 -4.90
N LYS A 141 -15.13 -12.52 -3.83
CA LYS A 141 -16.02 -12.56 -2.66
C LYS A 141 -16.25 -11.17 -2.05
N GLU A 142 -15.19 -10.38 -1.90
CA GLU A 142 -15.28 -9.04 -1.33
C GLU A 142 -15.98 -8.05 -2.28
N ILE A 143 -15.84 -8.22 -3.60
CA ILE A 143 -16.57 -7.44 -4.61
C ILE A 143 -18.07 -7.77 -4.60
N GLU A 144 -18.43 -9.04 -4.41
CA GLU A 144 -19.81 -9.54 -4.41
C GLU A 144 -20.53 -9.31 -3.07
N ALA A 145 -19.80 -9.07 -1.99
CA ALA A 145 -20.33 -8.70 -0.68
C ALA A 145 -20.95 -7.29 -0.71
N LYS A 146 -22.19 -7.21 -1.21
CA LYS A 146 -23.03 -6.00 -1.23
C LYS A 146 -23.64 -5.67 0.13
#